data_AF-A0A1G9X4G7-F1
#
_entry.id   AF-A0A1G9X4G7-F1
#
_cell.length_a   1.000
_cell.length_b   1.000
_cell.length_c   1.000
_cell.angle_alpha   90.00
_cell.angle_beta   90.00
_cell.angle_gamma   90.00
#
_symmetry.space_group_name_H-M   'P 1'
#
loop_
_entity.id
_entity.type
_entity.pdbx_description
1 polymer ?
#
loop_
_entity_poly.entity_id
_entity_poly.type
_entity_poly.pdbx_seq_one_letter_code
_entity_poly.pdbx_strand_id
1 'polypeptide(L)'
;MNEKKRNIIEASIALFAEKGFYATSVQEIVDKSNLSKGSFYLHFRSKDELMLRIFEYYYDLMNSKVEEVRQENLPPKESFIKQIRIQLEEIIKHKDFIITQFREQTISLNEELFEFIRQKDIEIKRWYEQNLINMYGDRAEAYVVDLGVIVEGMLSNYMQLSIKYGVELDFHKMAVFLVRRLDDIVEGIFDSGEEPLITKEQLLESAQLMKLPPDSVKQKIEKDLMEMQEVVNQLDLDSAKATELQGVIDYLSSEMRKAEPKKFLIQGLLANFKGVSELDEFRHRIAERLQIRLL
;
A
#
# COMPACT_ATOMS: atom_id res chain seq x y z
N MET A 1 -6.21 19.13 -11.32
CA MET A 1 -7.52 18.47 -11.05
C MET A 1 -8.65 19.45 -11.35
N ASN A 2 -9.75 19.03 -12.00
CA ASN A 2 -10.92 19.90 -12.25
C ASN A 2 -11.74 20.07 -10.97
N GLU A 3 -12.32 21.25 -10.75
CA GLU A 3 -13.18 21.63 -9.62
C GLU A 3 -14.28 20.61 -9.32
N LYS A 4 -14.97 20.09 -10.35
CA LYS A 4 -16.01 19.06 -10.15
C LYS A 4 -15.48 17.79 -9.49
N LYS A 5 -14.30 17.33 -9.92
CA LYS A 5 -13.64 16.15 -9.34
C LYS A 5 -13.28 16.39 -7.88
N ARG A 6 -12.79 17.60 -7.57
CA ARG A 6 -12.46 18.02 -6.21
C ARG A 6 -13.71 18.06 -5.30
N ASN A 7 -14.82 18.64 -5.77
CA ASN A 7 -16.06 18.71 -5.01
C ASN A 7 -16.62 17.32 -4.66
N ILE A 8 -16.54 16.35 -5.59
CA ILE A 8 -16.93 14.97 -5.33
C ILE A 8 -16.05 14.34 -4.25
N ILE A 9 -14.73 14.53 -4.35
CA ILE A 9 -13.75 14.02 -3.36
C ILE A 9 -14.05 14.59 -1.97
N GLU A 10 -14.14 15.91 -1.83
CA GLU A 10 -14.39 16.57 -0.54
C GLU A 10 -15.74 16.16 0.08
N ALA A 11 -16.81 16.07 -0.73
CA ALA A 11 -18.11 15.59 -0.28
C ALA A 11 -18.06 14.13 0.20
N SER A 12 -17.31 13.29 -0.51
CA SER A 12 -17.16 11.86 -0.20
C SER A 12 -16.39 11.65 1.10
N ILE A 13 -15.28 12.37 1.30
CA ILE A 13 -14.51 12.34 2.56
C ILE A 13 -15.41 12.69 3.75
N ALA A 14 -16.19 13.77 3.65
CA ALA A 14 -17.08 14.19 4.72
C ALA A 14 -18.17 13.15 5.01
N LEU A 15 -18.74 12.50 3.98
CA LEU A 15 -19.73 11.45 4.16
C LEU A 15 -19.13 10.18 4.75
N PHE A 16 -17.95 9.76 4.29
CA PHE A 16 -17.25 8.60 4.83
C PHE A 16 -16.87 8.82 6.30
N ALA A 17 -16.44 10.03 6.67
CA ALA A 17 -16.21 10.44 8.05
C ALA A 17 -17.45 10.25 8.95
N GLU A 18 -18.62 10.61 8.42
CA GLU A 18 -19.87 10.67 9.18
C GLU A 18 -20.53 9.29 9.37
N LYS A 19 -20.63 8.50 8.30
CA LYS A 19 -21.41 7.25 8.29
C LYS A 19 -20.65 6.02 7.80
N GLY A 20 -19.40 6.18 7.38
CA GLY A 20 -18.60 5.11 6.82
C GLY A 20 -18.74 4.95 5.30
N PHE A 21 -17.72 4.35 4.69
CA PHE A 21 -17.62 4.04 3.27
C PHE A 21 -18.78 3.18 2.79
N TYR A 22 -19.02 2.03 3.44
CA TYR A 22 -20.00 1.06 2.95
C TYR A 22 -21.43 1.59 3.02
N ALA A 23 -21.77 2.34 4.08
CA ALA A 23 -23.09 2.95 4.25
C ALA A 23 -23.32 4.19 3.36
N THR A 24 -22.29 4.69 2.66
CA THR A 24 -22.42 5.84 1.76
C THR A 24 -22.79 5.42 0.34
N SER A 25 -23.89 5.96 -0.18
CA SER A 25 -24.30 5.79 -1.57
C SER A 25 -23.75 6.88 -2.50
N VAL A 26 -23.63 6.57 -3.79
CA VAL A 26 -23.28 7.56 -4.84
C VAL A 26 -24.32 8.69 -4.90
N GLN A 27 -25.59 8.40 -4.60
CA GLN A 27 -26.65 9.43 -4.59
C GLN A 27 -26.34 10.51 -3.56
N GLU A 28 -26.02 10.12 -2.32
CA GLU A 28 -25.73 11.07 -1.26
C GLU A 28 -24.46 11.89 -1.53
N ILE A 29 -23.46 11.29 -2.19
CA ILE A 29 -22.25 11.99 -2.62
C ILE A 29 -22.58 13.08 -3.63
N VAL A 30 -23.39 12.78 -4.64
CA VAL A 30 -23.74 13.77 -5.67
C VAL A 30 -24.66 14.86 -5.14
N ASP A 31 -25.55 14.51 -4.21
CA ASP A 31 -26.41 15.49 -3.52
C ASP A 31 -25.56 16.45 -2.69
N LYS A 32 -24.58 15.94 -1.92
CA LYS A 32 -23.69 16.78 -1.10
C LYS A 32 -22.71 17.61 -1.95
N SER A 33 -22.27 17.10 -3.10
CA SER A 33 -21.38 17.83 -4.02
C SER A 33 -22.12 18.76 -4.98
N ASN A 34 -23.45 18.83 -4.92
CA ASN A 34 -24.32 19.59 -5.84
C ASN A 34 -24.05 19.26 -7.32
N LEU A 35 -23.90 17.96 -7.61
CA LEU A 35 -23.65 17.43 -8.95
C LEU A 35 -24.69 16.35 -9.29
N SER A 36 -24.72 15.94 -10.56
CA SER A 36 -25.57 14.84 -10.99
C SER A 36 -24.86 13.50 -10.89
N LYS A 37 -25.62 12.40 -10.76
CA LYS A 37 -25.09 11.03 -10.92
C LYS A 37 -24.31 10.86 -12.23
N GLY A 38 -24.78 11.46 -13.33
CA GLY A 38 -24.06 11.44 -14.61
C GLY A 38 -22.69 12.14 -14.52
N SER A 39 -22.58 13.23 -13.75
CA SER A 39 -21.30 13.92 -13.51
C SER A 39 -20.35 13.07 -12.67
N PHE A 40 -20.86 12.29 -11.71
CA PHE A 40 -20.04 11.34 -10.95
C PHE A 40 -19.44 10.28 -11.87
N TYR A 41 -20.27 9.61 -12.67
CA TYR A 41 -19.81 8.53 -13.55
C TYR A 41 -18.95 9.00 -14.73
N LEU A 42 -18.93 10.31 -15.00
CA LEU A 42 -17.96 10.93 -15.91
C LEU A 42 -16.53 10.96 -15.32
N HIS A 43 -16.42 10.98 -13.99
CA HIS A 43 -15.15 11.13 -13.28
C HIS A 43 -14.68 9.86 -12.57
N PHE A 44 -15.60 9.03 -12.09
CA PHE A 44 -15.32 7.82 -11.31
C PHE A 44 -16.28 6.70 -11.73
N ARG A 45 -15.75 5.52 -12.06
CA ARG A 45 -16.54 4.36 -12.49
C ARG A 45 -17.28 3.71 -11.32
N SER A 46 -16.74 3.82 -10.11
CA SER A 46 -17.32 3.25 -8.89
C SER A 46 -16.93 4.03 -7.63
N LYS A 47 -17.56 3.69 -6.51
CA LYS A 47 -17.20 4.19 -5.18
C LYS A 47 -15.81 3.69 -4.75
N ASP A 48 -15.44 2.48 -5.16
CA ASP A 48 -14.11 1.90 -4.92
C ASP A 48 -13.01 2.65 -5.69
N GLU A 49 -13.24 2.98 -6.97
CA GLU A 49 -12.31 3.82 -7.73
C GLU A 49 -12.19 5.21 -7.08
N LEU A 50 -13.32 5.81 -6.69
CA LEU A 50 -13.31 7.08 -5.97
C LEU A 50 -12.44 7.00 -4.70
N MET A 51 -12.55 5.93 -3.92
CA MET A 51 -11.71 5.75 -2.73
C MET A 51 -10.22 5.76 -3.09
N LEU A 52 -9.81 4.94 -4.07
CA LEU A 52 -8.42 4.93 -4.54
C LEU A 52 -7.94 6.32 -4.97
N ARG A 53 -8.76 7.05 -5.73
CA ARG A 53 -8.43 8.42 -6.18
C ARG A 53 -8.31 9.43 -5.03
N ILE A 54 -9.07 9.24 -3.95
CA ILE A 54 -8.95 10.08 -2.74
C ILE A 54 -7.59 9.84 -2.09
N PHE A 55 -7.17 8.57 -1.96
CA PHE A 55 -5.86 8.21 -1.43
C PHE A 55 -4.72 8.75 -2.28
N GLU A 56 -4.74 8.52 -3.60
CA GLU A 56 -3.75 9.08 -4.53
C GLU A 56 -3.62 10.59 -4.37
N TYR A 57 -4.75 11.31 -4.34
CA TYR A 57 -4.75 12.76 -4.18
C TYR A 57 -4.08 13.22 -2.89
N TYR A 58 -4.36 12.55 -1.77
CA TYR A 58 -3.76 12.92 -0.48
C TYR A 58 -2.27 12.59 -0.41
N TYR A 59 -1.87 11.43 -0.91
CA TYR A 59 -0.45 11.06 -0.96
C TYR A 59 0.34 12.01 -1.87
N ASP A 60 -0.19 12.37 -3.03
CA ASP A 60 0.46 13.31 -3.95
C ASP A 60 0.60 14.71 -3.31
N LEU A 61 -0.45 15.18 -2.62
CA LEU A 61 -0.42 16.46 -1.89
C LEU A 61 0.60 16.46 -0.76
N MET A 62 0.71 15.36 -0.01
CA MET A 62 1.71 15.23 1.05
C MET A 62 3.13 15.18 0.47
N ASN A 63 3.34 14.37 -0.57
CA ASN A 63 4.63 14.24 -1.22
C ASN A 63 5.11 15.54 -1.85
N SER A 64 4.22 16.32 -2.48
CA SER A 64 4.60 17.60 -3.08
C SER A 64 5.14 18.58 -2.02
N LYS A 65 4.50 18.65 -0.86
CA LYS A 65 4.94 19.52 0.25
C LYS A 65 6.26 19.08 0.86
N VAL A 66 6.50 17.78 0.95
CA VAL A 66 7.80 17.24 1.41
C VAL A 66 8.90 17.56 0.39
N GLU A 67 8.59 17.46 -0.90
CA GLU A 67 9.54 17.77 -1.97
C GLU A 67 9.89 19.26 -2.03
N GLU A 68 8.92 20.15 -1.79
CA GLU A 68 9.18 21.59 -1.63
C GLU A 68 10.23 21.86 -0.54
N VAL A 69 10.16 21.17 0.60
CA VAL A 69 11.16 21.32 1.68
C VAL A 69 12.55 20.85 1.25
N ARG A 70 12.64 19.76 0.48
CA ARG A 70 13.93 19.26 -0.01
C ARG A 70 14.63 20.26 -0.93
N GLN A 71 13.87 21.03 -1.69
CA GLN A 71 14.40 22.06 -2.59
C GLN A 71 14.96 23.28 -1.85
N GLU A 72 14.69 23.43 -0.55
CA GLU A 72 15.22 24.53 0.26
C GLU A 72 16.69 24.36 0.65
N ASN A 73 17.30 23.20 0.39
CA ASN A 73 18.71 22.90 0.70
C ASN A 73 19.11 23.17 2.17
N LEU A 74 18.18 22.89 3.10
CA LEU A 74 18.43 23.00 4.53
C LEU A 74 19.44 21.94 5.02
N PRO A 75 20.16 22.17 6.13
CA PRO A 75 20.94 21.13 6.80
C PRO A 75 20.09 19.87 7.04
N PRO A 76 20.65 18.64 6.94
CA PRO A 76 19.87 17.40 6.97
C PRO A 76 18.88 17.28 8.13
N LYS A 77 19.32 17.61 9.35
CA LYS A 77 18.46 17.59 10.54
C LYS A 77 17.33 18.61 10.48
N GLU A 78 17.62 19.84 10.07
CA GLU A 78 16.61 20.89 9.93
C GLU A 78 15.59 20.57 8.83
N SER A 79 16.07 20.02 7.72
CA SER A 79 15.23 19.52 6.64
C SER A 79 14.28 18.43 7.14
N PHE A 80 14.78 17.43 7.86
CA PHE A 80 13.95 16.35 8.37
C PHE A 80 12.92 16.81 9.41
N ILE A 81 13.32 17.72 10.33
CA ILE A 81 12.40 18.35 11.29
C ILE A 81 11.25 19.06 10.55
N LYS A 82 11.59 19.82 9.50
CA LYS A 82 10.59 20.57 8.72
C LYS A 82 9.67 19.62 7.93
N GLN A 83 10.23 18.57 7.31
CA GLN A 83 9.46 17.56 6.59
C GLN A 83 8.48 16.83 7.53
N ILE A 84 8.94 16.35 8.70
CA ILE A 84 8.06 15.71 9.70
C ILE A 84 6.95 16.67 10.11
N ARG A 85 7.28 17.91 10.50
CA ARG A 85 6.27 18.89 10.93
C ARG A 85 5.17 19.07 9.89
N ILE A 86 5.55 19.28 8.63
CA ILE A 86 4.60 19.45 7.52
C ILE A 86 3.74 18.20 7.34
N GLN A 87 4.33 17.00 7.37
CA GLN A 87 3.56 15.76 7.27
C GLN A 87 2.51 15.65 8.39
N LEU A 88 2.90 15.94 9.64
CA LEU A 88 1.98 15.86 10.79
C LEU A 88 0.84 16.88 10.69
N GLU A 89 1.16 18.12 10.28
CA GLU A 89 0.16 19.17 10.06
C GLU A 89 -0.86 18.76 8.99
N GLU A 90 -0.43 18.12 7.91
CA GLU A 90 -1.31 17.64 6.84
C GLU A 90 -2.15 16.44 7.26
N ILE A 91 -1.56 15.48 7.99
CA ILE A 91 -2.27 14.33 8.55
C ILE A 91 -3.43 14.80 9.44
N ILE A 92 -3.19 15.79 10.30
CA ILE A 92 -4.21 16.28 11.24
C ILE A 92 -5.31 17.08 10.55
N LYS A 93 -4.98 17.85 9.50
CA LYS A 93 -6.00 18.51 8.65
C LYS A 93 -6.96 17.52 8.00
N HIS A 94 -6.52 16.28 7.80
CA HIS A 94 -7.30 15.23 7.15
C HIS A 94 -7.60 14.04 8.07
N LYS A 95 -7.53 14.24 9.40
CA LYS A 95 -7.68 13.17 10.39
C LYS A 95 -9.01 12.40 10.28
N ASP A 96 -10.09 13.06 9.90
CA ASP A 96 -11.42 12.42 9.82
C ASP A 96 -11.46 11.36 8.71
N PHE A 97 -10.75 11.61 7.60
CA PHE A 97 -10.55 10.61 6.56
C PHE A 97 -9.78 9.41 7.13
N ILE A 98 -8.64 9.66 7.79
CA ILE A 98 -7.76 8.63 8.34
C ILE A 98 -8.49 7.77 9.39
N ILE A 99 -9.23 8.39 10.32
CA ILE A 99 -10.01 7.70 11.35
C ILE A 99 -11.03 6.74 10.74
N THR A 100 -11.72 7.16 9.68
CA THR A 100 -12.69 6.28 8.99
C THR A 100 -12.01 5.06 8.36
N GLN A 101 -10.82 5.22 7.76
CA GLN A 101 -10.11 4.12 7.12
C GLN A 101 -9.79 2.97 8.09
N PHE A 102 -9.34 3.30 9.31
CA PHE A 102 -8.97 2.30 10.30
C PHE A 102 -10.17 1.54 10.90
N ARG A 103 -11.38 2.12 10.85
CA ARG A 103 -12.57 1.51 11.46
C ARG A 103 -13.22 0.43 10.59
N GLU A 104 -13.14 0.55 9.26
CA GLU A 104 -13.98 -0.24 8.34
C GLU A 104 -13.28 -1.40 7.63
N GLN A 105 -11.99 -1.66 7.87
CA GLN A 105 -11.19 -2.68 7.15
C GLN A 105 -11.25 -2.54 5.60
N THR A 106 -11.65 -1.38 5.08
CA THR A 106 -11.84 -1.12 3.64
C THR A 106 -10.57 -1.40 2.83
N ILE A 107 -9.41 -1.16 3.43
CA ILE A 107 -8.09 -1.44 2.85
C ILE A 107 -7.91 -2.94 2.55
N SER A 108 -8.42 -3.82 3.40
CA SER A 108 -8.26 -5.28 3.24
C SER A 108 -9.15 -5.86 2.15
N LEU A 109 -10.21 -5.14 1.74
CA LEU A 109 -11.23 -5.64 0.81
C LEU A 109 -11.05 -5.13 -0.63
N ASN A 110 -10.26 -4.07 -0.83
CA ASN A 110 -9.95 -3.53 -2.16
C ASN A 110 -8.48 -3.78 -2.51
N GLU A 111 -8.24 -4.68 -3.47
CA GLU A 111 -6.89 -5.04 -3.92
C GLU A 111 -6.08 -3.90 -4.50
N GLU A 112 -6.70 -3.04 -5.32
CA GLU A 112 -6.01 -1.90 -5.92
C GLU A 112 -5.57 -0.92 -4.85
N LEU A 113 -6.44 -0.67 -3.87
CA LEU A 113 -6.13 0.16 -2.73
C LEU A 113 -5.07 -0.46 -1.81
N PHE A 114 -5.14 -1.77 -1.56
CA PHE A 114 -4.15 -2.50 -0.78
C PHE A 114 -2.77 -2.40 -1.43
N GLU A 115 -2.67 -2.67 -2.72
CA GLU A 115 -1.40 -2.56 -3.46
C GLU A 115 -0.89 -1.12 -3.48
N PHE A 116 -1.79 -0.15 -3.66
CA PHE A 116 -1.42 1.26 -3.59
C PHE A 116 -0.83 1.61 -2.22
N ILE A 117 -1.49 1.26 -1.13
CA ILE A 117 -0.99 1.52 0.24
C ILE A 117 0.34 0.80 0.48
N ARG A 118 0.46 -0.46 0.07
CA ARG A 118 1.70 -1.23 0.18
C ARG A 118 2.87 -0.54 -0.54
N GLN A 119 2.64 -0.02 -1.75
CA GLN A 119 3.66 0.74 -2.48
C GLN A 119 4.03 2.03 -1.73
N LYS A 120 3.03 2.74 -1.19
CA LYS A 120 3.27 3.96 -0.40
C LYS A 120 3.99 3.69 0.92
N ASP A 121 3.74 2.59 1.60
CA ASP A 121 4.47 2.17 2.79
C ASP A 121 5.96 1.95 2.46
N ILE A 122 6.26 1.33 1.31
CA ILE A 122 7.65 1.15 0.85
C ILE A 122 8.30 2.51 0.53
N GLU A 123 7.58 3.44 -0.10
CA GLU A 123 8.07 4.80 -0.36
C GLU A 123 8.38 5.55 0.95
N ILE A 124 7.50 5.45 1.95
CA ILE A 124 7.68 6.07 3.27
C ILE A 124 8.91 5.48 3.99
N LYS A 125 9.09 4.15 3.96
CA LYS A 125 10.27 3.51 4.54
C LYS A 125 11.57 4.01 3.91
N ARG A 126 11.63 4.06 2.57
CA ARG A 126 12.79 4.63 1.85
C ARG A 126 13.01 6.10 2.19
N TRP A 127 11.93 6.86 2.38
CA TRP A 127 12.02 8.26 2.80
C TRP A 127 12.67 8.40 4.19
N TYR A 128 12.29 7.57 5.16
CA TYR A 128 12.95 7.53 6.47
C TYR A 128 14.42 7.14 6.35
N GLU A 129 14.71 6.06 5.61
CA GLU A 129 16.09 5.60 5.41
C GLU A 129 16.99 6.69 4.85
N GLN A 130 16.54 7.39 3.80
CA GLN A 130 17.31 8.45 3.17
C GLN A 130 17.57 9.61 4.14
N ASN A 131 16.58 10.02 4.91
CA ASN A 131 16.76 11.11 5.87
C ASN A 131 17.70 10.69 7.02
N LEU A 132 17.59 9.46 7.53
CA LEU A 132 18.48 8.93 8.56
C LEU A 132 19.93 8.88 8.07
N ILE A 133 20.17 8.36 6.87
CA ILE A 133 21.50 8.34 6.24
C ILE A 133 22.02 9.76 6.01
N ASN A 134 21.19 10.69 5.54
CA ASN A 134 21.61 12.09 5.35
C ASN A 134 22.00 12.77 6.67
N MET A 135 21.38 12.41 7.80
CA MET A 135 21.67 13.01 9.10
C MET A 135 22.91 12.40 9.78
N TYR A 136 23.12 11.09 9.64
CA TYR A 136 24.11 10.35 10.45
C TYR A 136 25.18 9.63 9.64
N GLY A 137 25.05 9.59 8.31
CA GLY A 137 25.98 8.91 7.40
C GLY A 137 26.10 7.42 7.70
N ASP A 138 27.32 6.90 7.61
CA ASP A 138 27.68 5.50 7.81
C ASP A 138 27.21 4.95 9.16
N ARG A 139 27.10 5.82 10.20
CA ARG A 139 26.60 5.41 11.52
C ARG A 139 25.15 4.93 11.48
N ALA A 140 24.33 5.49 10.60
CA ALA A 140 22.96 5.03 10.43
C ALA A 140 22.86 3.85 9.46
N GLU A 141 23.78 3.68 8.50
CA GLU A 141 23.60 2.72 7.40
C GLU A 141 23.39 1.27 7.88
N ALA A 142 24.17 0.84 8.87
CA ALA A 142 24.06 -0.50 9.46
C ALA A 142 22.75 -0.72 10.23
N TYR A 143 22.18 0.34 10.81
CA TYR A 143 21.01 0.29 11.70
C TYR A 143 19.77 0.95 11.09
N VAL A 144 19.79 1.28 9.79
CA VAL A 144 18.83 2.21 9.20
C VAL A 144 17.40 1.68 9.25
N VAL A 145 17.23 0.35 9.20
CA VAL A 145 15.93 -0.30 9.33
C VAL A 145 15.40 -0.14 10.75
N ASP A 146 16.21 -0.47 11.76
CA ASP A 146 15.81 -0.37 13.17
C ASP A 146 15.54 1.08 13.57
N LEU A 147 16.43 2.01 13.18
CA LEU A 147 16.24 3.44 13.39
C LEU A 147 14.96 3.95 12.72
N GLY A 148 14.66 3.46 11.51
CA GLY A 148 13.42 3.72 10.78
C GLY A 148 12.18 3.25 11.57
N VAL A 149 12.20 2.01 12.05
CA VAL A 149 11.12 1.44 12.87
C VAL A 149 10.92 2.25 14.17
N ILE A 150 12.01 2.64 14.82
CA ILE A 150 11.96 3.39 16.08
C ILE A 150 11.37 4.79 15.86
N VAL A 151 11.86 5.55 14.87
CA VAL A 151 11.32 6.90 14.60
C VAL A 151 9.87 6.84 14.15
N GLU A 152 9.52 5.91 13.26
CA GLU A 152 8.16 5.73 12.78
C GLU A 152 7.22 5.36 13.93
N GLY A 153 7.63 4.43 14.79
CA GLY A 153 6.87 4.00 15.96
C GLY A 153 6.65 5.12 16.97
N MET A 154 7.69 5.89 17.29
CA MET A 154 7.56 7.07 18.17
C MET A 154 6.59 8.10 17.57
N LEU A 155 6.78 8.44 16.28
CA LEU A 155 5.95 9.42 15.58
C LEU A 155 4.47 9.00 15.56
N SER A 156 4.21 7.76 15.13
CA SER A 156 2.87 7.19 15.03
C SER A 156 2.16 7.16 16.38
N ASN A 157 2.85 6.75 17.45
CA ASN A 157 2.25 6.68 18.79
C ASN A 157 1.87 8.06 19.34
N TYR A 158 2.72 9.09 19.17
CA TYR A 158 2.33 10.45 19.55
C TYR A 158 1.12 10.95 18.74
N MET A 159 1.08 10.66 17.43
CA MET A 159 -0.04 11.03 16.58
C MET A 159 -1.34 10.36 17.00
N GLN A 160 -1.29 9.09 17.40
CA GLN A 160 -2.44 8.39 17.94
C GLN A 160 -2.99 9.06 19.20
N LEU A 161 -2.14 9.65 20.05
CA LEU A 161 -2.61 10.40 21.21
C LEU A 161 -3.45 11.62 20.80
N SER A 162 -3.01 12.34 19.78
CA SER A 162 -3.77 13.48 19.24
C SER A 162 -5.09 13.05 18.59
N ILE A 163 -5.05 11.98 17.78
CA ILE A 163 -6.21 11.50 17.03
C ILE A 163 -7.27 10.86 17.95
N LYS A 164 -6.84 10.01 18.89
CA LYS A 164 -7.75 9.22 19.73
C LYS A 164 -8.25 9.97 20.97
N TYR A 165 -7.37 10.76 21.59
CA TYR A 165 -7.66 11.44 22.84
C TYR A 165 -7.77 12.95 22.70
N GLY A 166 -7.57 13.50 21.50
CA GLY A 166 -7.67 14.94 21.26
C GLY A 166 -6.54 15.75 21.87
N VAL A 167 -5.38 15.12 22.14
CA VAL A 167 -4.22 15.82 22.70
C VAL A 167 -3.71 16.85 21.68
N GLU A 168 -3.66 18.11 22.09
CA GLU A 168 -3.06 19.18 21.28
C GLU A 168 -1.53 19.07 21.33
N LEU A 169 -0.92 18.86 20.16
CA LEU A 169 0.51 18.72 20.01
C LEU A 169 1.09 19.90 19.23
N ASP A 170 2.19 20.46 19.73
CA ASP A 170 3.04 21.36 18.96
C ASP A 170 3.94 20.50 18.05
N PHE A 171 3.56 20.37 16.78
CA PHE A 171 4.25 19.50 15.82
C PHE A 171 5.70 19.90 15.57
N HIS A 172 6.04 21.19 15.70
CA HIS A 172 7.42 21.61 15.59
C HIS A 172 8.25 21.14 16.78
N LYS A 173 7.78 21.38 18.01
CA LYS A 173 8.45 20.90 19.23
C LYS A 173 8.56 19.38 19.26
N MET A 174 7.51 18.68 18.82
CA MET A 174 7.51 17.23 18.70
C MET A 174 8.57 16.73 17.70
N ALA A 175 8.62 17.30 16.49
CA ALA A 175 9.62 16.92 15.49
C ALA A 175 11.06 17.16 16.01
N VAL A 176 11.31 18.32 16.62
CA VAL A 176 12.61 18.64 17.26
C VAL A 176 12.94 17.65 18.37
N PHE A 177 11.98 17.31 19.22
CA PHE A 177 12.16 16.33 20.29
C PHE A 177 12.53 14.95 19.74
N LEU A 178 11.82 14.46 18.72
CA LEU A 178 12.07 13.14 18.12
C LEU A 178 13.44 13.07 17.46
N VAL A 179 13.88 14.12 16.76
CA VAL A 179 15.23 14.14 16.17
C VAL A 179 16.32 14.16 17.25
N ARG A 180 16.11 14.86 18.37
CA ARG A 180 17.04 14.78 19.52
C ARG A 180 17.09 13.40 20.15
N ARG A 181 15.95 12.69 20.23
CA ARG A 181 15.95 11.28 20.68
C ARG A 181 16.67 10.37 19.73
N LEU A 182 16.60 10.62 18.42
CA LEU A 182 17.40 9.90 17.45
C LEU A 182 18.90 10.16 17.63
N ASP A 183 19.32 11.39 17.95
CA ASP A 183 20.72 11.67 18.29
C ASP A 183 21.20 10.75 19.43
N ASP A 184 20.44 10.71 20.54
CA ASP A 184 20.77 9.88 21.70
C ASP A 184 20.80 8.38 21.37
N ILE A 185 19.86 7.90 20.54
CA ILE A 185 19.76 6.49 20.16
C ILE A 185 20.92 6.08 19.25
N VAL A 186 21.24 6.90 18.25
CA VAL A 186 22.34 6.61 17.33
C VAL A 186 23.69 6.63 18.06
N GLU A 187 23.90 7.58 18.97
CA GLU A 187 25.09 7.60 19.84
C GLU A 187 25.13 6.36 20.74
N GLY A 188 24.02 6.02 21.40
CA GLY A 188 23.94 4.86 22.29
C GLY A 188 24.24 3.53 21.60
N ILE A 189 23.66 3.27 20.43
CA ILE A 189 23.89 2.05 19.64
C ILE A 189 25.35 1.96 19.20
N PHE A 190 25.94 3.08 18.76
CA PHE A 190 27.32 3.11 18.30
C PHE A 190 28.30 2.86 19.46
N ASP A 191 28.04 3.45 20.62
CA ASP A 191 28.89 3.31 21.81
C ASP A 191 28.78 1.91 22.44
N SER A 192 27.59 1.28 22.38
CA SER A 192 27.39 -0.07 22.90
C SER A 192 27.88 -1.17 21.96
N GLY A 193 28.02 -0.88 20.66
CA GLY A 193 28.43 -1.86 19.65
C GLY A 193 27.37 -2.95 19.42
N GLU A 194 26.10 -2.62 19.64
CA GLU A 194 24.97 -3.54 19.40
C GLU A 194 24.90 -3.97 17.93
N GLU A 195 24.44 -5.19 17.65
CA GLU A 195 24.16 -5.63 16.29
C GLU A 195 22.75 -5.17 15.87
N PRO A 196 22.52 -4.88 14.56
CA PRO A 196 21.18 -4.53 14.09
C PRO A 196 20.20 -5.67 14.32
N LEU A 197 19.00 -5.34 14.82
CA LEU A 197 17.94 -6.30 15.07
C LEU A 197 17.31 -6.79 13.76
N ILE A 198 17.15 -5.89 12.79
CA ILE A 198 16.65 -6.20 11.45
C ILE A 198 17.62 -5.62 10.42
N THR A 199 18.21 -6.48 9.60
CA THR A 199 19.05 -6.03 8.48
C THR A 199 18.21 -5.64 7.27
N LYS A 200 18.76 -4.78 6.40
CA LYS A 200 18.16 -4.46 5.10
C LYS A 200 17.86 -5.72 4.28
N GLU A 201 18.77 -6.70 4.32
CA GLU A 201 18.63 -7.95 3.56
C GLU A 201 17.45 -8.79 4.07
N GLN A 202 17.33 -8.96 5.39
CA GLN A 202 16.18 -9.63 6.01
C GLN A 202 14.85 -8.93 5.67
N LEU A 203 14.83 -7.59 5.70
CA LEU A 203 13.63 -6.84 5.33
C LEU A 203 13.27 -7.05 3.85
N LEU A 204 14.25 -7.00 2.95
CA LEU A 204 14.04 -7.22 1.51
C LEU A 204 13.52 -8.62 1.21
N GLU A 205 14.06 -9.65 1.85
CA GLU A 205 13.57 -11.02 1.73
C GLU A 205 12.12 -11.14 2.24
N SER A 206 11.82 -10.57 3.41
CA SER A 206 10.46 -10.60 3.97
C SER A 206 9.43 -9.85 3.11
N ALA A 207 9.83 -8.72 2.50
CA ALA A 207 8.96 -7.92 1.64
C ALA A 207 8.59 -8.67 0.35
N GLN A 208 9.46 -9.56 -0.13
CA GLN A 208 9.15 -10.48 -1.25
C GLN A 208 8.15 -11.56 -0.85
N LEU A 209 8.07 -11.91 0.44
CA LEU A 209 7.20 -12.94 1.00
C LEU A 209 5.86 -12.39 1.53
N MET A 210 5.68 -11.06 1.59
CA MET A 210 4.45 -10.45 2.10
C MET A 210 3.26 -10.86 1.23
N LYS A 211 2.31 -11.59 1.85
CA LYS A 211 1.14 -12.13 1.18
C LYS A 211 0.06 -11.06 1.01
N LEU A 212 -0.70 -11.19 -0.08
CA LEU A 212 -1.91 -10.40 -0.34
C LEU A 212 -2.99 -10.66 0.73
N PRO A 213 -4.05 -9.82 0.82
CA PRO A 213 -5.15 -10.04 1.74
C PRO A 213 -5.84 -11.38 1.45
N PRO A 214 -6.21 -12.17 2.49
CA PRO A 214 -6.75 -13.55 2.42
C PRO A 214 -7.81 -13.83 1.35
N ASP A 215 -8.54 -12.79 0.92
CA ASP A 215 -9.67 -12.86 0.00
C ASP A 215 -9.48 -12.13 -1.34
N SER A 216 -8.27 -11.66 -1.64
CA SER A 216 -7.94 -11.03 -2.92
C SER A 216 -8.08 -12.03 -4.09
N VAL A 217 -8.55 -11.54 -5.24
CA VAL A 217 -8.57 -12.20 -6.54
C VAL A 217 -7.19 -12.78 -6.84
N LYS A 218 -6.11 -12.01 -6.67
CA LYS A 218 -4.74 -12.51 -6.86
C LYS A 218 -4.42 -13.70 -5.93
N GLN A 219 -4.72 -13.64 -4.63
CA GLN A 219 -4.47 -14.76 -3.73
C GLN A 219 -5.35 -15.97 -4.00
N LYS A 220 -6.62 -15.75 -4.38
CA LYS A 220 -7.53 -16.81 -4.81
C LYS A 220 -6.99 -17.51 -6.06
N ILE A 221 -6.41 -16.76 -7.00
CA ILE A 221 -5.74 -17.32 -8.18
C ILE A 221 -4.46 -18.06 -7.79
N GLU A 222 -3.62 -17.51 -6.90
CA GLU A 222 -2.44 -18.23 -6.41
C GLU A 222 -2.83 -19.55 -5.72
N LYS A 223 -3.91 -19.55 -4.93
CA LYS A 223 -4.46 -20.77 -4.33
C LYS A 223 -4.94 -21.76 -5.40
N ASP A 224 -5.68 -21.30 -6.41
CA ASP A 224 -6.09 -22.15 -7.53
C ASP A 224 -4.86 -22.74 -8.25
N LEU A 225 -3.79 -21.96 -8.48
CA LEU A 225 -2.57 -22.44 -9.13
C LEU A 225 -1.82 -23.46 -8.26
N MET A 226 -1.79 -23.28 -6.93
CA MET A 226 -1.25 -24.27 -6.00
C MET A 226 -2.08 -25.56 -5.99
N GLU A 227 -3.41 -25.47 -6.00
CA GLU A 227 -4.28 -26.65 -6.10
C GLU A 227 -4.15 -27.35 -7.46
N MET A 228 -4.06 -26.60 -8.57
CA MET A 228 -3.74 -27.15 -9.89
C MET A 228 -2.42 -27.90 -9.86
N GLN A 229 -1.46 -27.40 -9.09
CA GLN A 229 -0.15 -28.03 -8.97
C GLN A 229 -0.25 -29.40 -8.28
N GLU A 230 -1.02 -29.48 -7.21
CA GLU A 230 -1.30 -30.73 -6.51
C GLU A 230 -2.04 -31.72 -7.42
N VAL A 231 -3.01 -31.23 -8.22
CA VAL A 231 -3.73 -32.06 -9.20
C VAL A 231 -2.78 -32.61 -10.26
N VAL A 232 -1.94 -31.78 -10.89
CA VAL A 232 -0.96 -32.24 -11.90
C VAL A 232 -0.04 -33.31 -11.34
N ASN A 233 0.39 -33.17 -10.08
CA ASN A 233 1.27 -34.14 -9.42
C ASN A 233 0.59 -35.49 -9.12
N GLN A 234 -0.75 -35.54 -9.09
CA GLN A 234 -1.53 -36.75 -8.81
C GLN A 234 -2.06 -37.43 -10.07
N LEU A 235 -2.07 -36.74 -11.21
CA LEU A 235 -2.54 -37.30 -12.49
C LEU A 235 -1.53 -38.29 -13.07
N ASP A 236 -2.03 -39.37 -13.67
CA ASP A 236 -1.23 -40.32 -14.43
C ASP A 236 -0.97 -39.76 -15.85
N LEU A 237 -0.08 -38.78 -15.93
CA LEU A 237 0.36 -38.13 -17.16
C LEU A 237 1.73 -38.65 -17.58
N ASP A 238 2.00 -38.60 -18.89
CA ASP A 238 3.38 -38.81 -19.35
C ASP A 238 4.31 -37.72 -18.78
N SER A 239 5.55 -38.11 -18.51
CA SER A 239 6.52 -37.22 -17.84
C SER A 239 6.78 -35.90 -18.58
N ALA A 240 6.67 -35.88 -19.91
CA ALA A 240 6.88 -34.67 -20.69
C ALA A 240 5.69 -33.73 -20.53
N LYS A 241 4.46 -34.26 -20.57
CA LYS A 241 3.24 -33.48 -20.37
C LYS A 241 3.12 -32.95 -18.95
N ALA A 242 3.44 -33.76 -17.95
CA ALA A 242 3.46 -33.32 -16.55
C ALA A 242 4.45 -32.14 -16.36
N THR A 243 5.66 -32.26 -16.90
CA THR A 243 6.69 -31.21 -16.83
C THR A 243 6.27 -29.93 -17.56
N GLU A 244 5.59 -30.06 -18.71
CA GLU A 244 5.05 -28.91 -19.45
C GLU A 244 4.00 -28.18 -18.61
N LEU A 245 3.00 -28.89 -18.08
CA LEU A 245 1.92 -28.29 -17.29
C LEU A 245 2.46 -27.63 -16.01
N GLN A 246 3.40 -28.28 -15.33
CA GLN A 246 4.15 -27.73 -14.20
C GLN A 246 4.78 -26.37 -14.56
N GLY A 247 5.56 -26.34 -15.66
CA GLY A 247 6.22 -25.12 -16.11
C GLY A 247 5.24 -24.00 -16.46
N VAL A 248 4.06 -24.33 -16.99
CA VAL A 248 2.99 -23.34 -17.24
C VAL A 248 2.42 -22.80 -15.93
N ILE A 249 2.17 -23.64 -14.92
CA ILE A 249 1.68 -23.21 -13.60
C ILE A 249 2.70 -22.31 -12.91
N ASP A 250 3.98 -22.66 -12.95
CA ASP A 250 5.08 -21.87 -12.37
C ASP A 250 5.18 -20.50 -13.05
N TYR A 251 5.10 -20.48 -14.38
CA TYR A 251 5.10 -19.22 -15.13
C TYR A 251 3.87 -18.37 -14.79
N LEU A 252 2.68 -18.96 -14.77
CA LEU A 252 1.44 -18.26 -14.39
C LEU A 252 1.55 -17.66 -12.98
N SER A 253 2.09 -18.41 -12.03
CA SER A 253 2.33 -17.94 -10.66
C SER A 253 3.30 -16.75 -10.65
N SER A 254 4.39 -16.81 -11.41
CA SER A 254 5.35 -15.71 -11.53
C SER A 254 4.75 -14.46 -12.19
N GLU A 255 3.88 -14.62 -13.18
CA GLU A 255 3.19 -13.53 -13.88
C GLU A 255 2.16 -12.86 -12.95
N MET A 256 1.44 -13.64 -12.15
CA MET A 256 0.45 -13.14 -11.19
C MET A 256 1.06 -12.32 -10.04
N ARG A 257 2.33 -12.58 -9.69
CA ARG A 257 3.08 -11.80 -8.70
C ARG A 257 3.55 -10.43 -9.19
N LYS A 258 3.48 -10.16 -10.50
CA LYS A 258 3.82 -8.83 -11.04
C LYS A 258 2.80 -7.80 -10.57
N ALA A 259 3.25 -6.54 -10.48
CA ALA A 259 2.38 -5.40 -10.17
C ALA A 259 1.21 -5.36 -11.16
N GLU A 260 1.50 -5.46 -12.47
CA GLU A 260 0.54 -5.52 -13.56
C GLU A 260 0.69 -6.83 -14.37
N PRO A 261 -0.07 -7.90 -14.04
CA PRO A 261 -0.05 -9.15 -14.79
C PRO A 261 -0.64 -8.98 -16.20
N LYS A 262 0.02 -9.52 -17.21
CA LYS A 262 -0.44 -9.44 -18.60
C LYS A 262 -1.57 -10.44 -18.84
N LYS A 263 -2.82 -9.99 -18.71
CA LYS A 263 -4.03 -10.80 -18.91
C LYS A 263 -4.07 -11.60 -20.21
N PHE A 264 -3.57 -11.04 -21.32
CA PHE A 264 -3.53 -11.74 -22.61
C PHE A 264 -2.53 -12.92 -22.62
N LEU A 265 -1.43 -12.83 -21.88
CA LEU A 265 -0.49 -13.94 -21.72
C LEU A 265 -1.12 -15.05 -20.89
N ILE A 266 -1.74 -14.69 -19.76
CA ILE A 266 -2.45 -15.63 -18.90
C ILE A 266 -3.54 -16.36 -19.68
N GLN A 267 -4.32 -15.63 -20.48
CA GLN A 267 -5.33 -16.20 -21.37
C GLN A 267 -4.74 -17.25 -22.33
N GLY A 268 -3.60 -16.95 -22.96
CA GLY A 268 -2.92 -17.90 -23.84
C GLY A 268 -2.39 -19.13 -23.10
N LEU A 269 -1.82 -18.93 -21.91
CA LEU A 269 -1.25 -20.00 -21.10
C LEU A 269 -2.31 -20.95 -20.53
N LEU A 270 -3.49 -20.44 -20.19
CA LEU A 270 -4.62 -21.26 -19.75
C LEU A 270 -5.10 -22.25 -20.81
N ALA A 271 -4.77 -22.04 -22.09
CA ALA A 271 -5.09 -22.99 -23.16
C ALA A 271 -4.28 -24.28 -23.07
N ASN A 272 -3.10 -24.28 -22.43
CA ASN A 272 -2.26 -25.48 -22.31
C ASN A 272 -2.88 -26.58 -21.44
N PHE A 273 -3.80 -26.21 -20.55
CA PHE A 273 -4.54 -27.14 -19.70
C PHE A 273 -5.81 -27.70 -20.38
N LYS A 274 -6.14 -27.23 -21.58
CA LYS A 274 -7.33 -27.69 -22.32
C LYS A 274 -7.20 -29.17 -22.63
N GLY A 275 -8.25 -29.93 -22.30
CA GLY A 275 -8.28 -31.38 -22.49
C GLY A 275 -7.83 -32.18 -21.27
N VAL A 276 -7.43 -31.52 -20.17
CA VAL A 276 -7.25 -32.15 -18.86
C VAL A 276 -8.46 -31.81 -18.00
N SER A 277 -9.41 -32.73 -17.92
CA SER A 277 -10.73 -32.51 -17.29
C SER A 277 -10.67 -32.01 -15.86
N GLU A 278 -9.69 -32.48 -15.10
CA GLU A 278 -9.45 -32.18 -13.69
C GLU A 278 -8.96 -30.74 -13.48
N LEU A 279 -8.40 -30.12 -14.53
CA LEU A 279 -7.92 -28.75 -14.50
C LEU A 279 -8.92 -27.74 -15.10
N ASP A 280 -9.98 -28.22 -15.76
CA ASP A 280 -10.91 -27.35 -16.47
C ASP A 280 -11.66 -26.40 -15.53
N GLU A 281 -12.04 -26.83 -14.32
CA GLU A 281 -12.71 -25.95 -13.36
C GLU A 281 -11.80 -24.77 -12.98
N PHE A 282 -10.52 -25.04 -12.69
CA PHE A 282 -9.54 -24.01 -12.36
C PHE A 282 -9.36 -22.99 -13.50
N ARG A 283 -9.30 -23.47 -14.75
CA ARG A 283 -9.24 -22.57 -15.93
C ARG A 283 -10.42 -21.59 -15.93
N HIS A 284 -11.63 -22.06 -15.67
CA HIS A 284 -12.83 -21.23 -15.64
C HIS A 284 -12.81 -20.24 -14.47
N ARG A 285 -12.47 -20.70 -13.26
CA ARG A 285 -12.37 -19.83 -12.08
C ARG A 285 -11.34 -18.72 -12.27
N ILE A 286 -10.15 -19.05 -12.77
CA ILE A 286 -9.09 -18.07 -13.05
C ILE A 286 -9.52 -17.10 -14.14
N ALA A 287 -10.14 -17.58 -15.22
CA ALA A 287 -10.61 -16.74 -16.31
C ALA A 287 -11.72 -15.77 -15.88
N GLU A 288 -12.68 -16.24 -15.08
CA GLU A 288 -13.76 -15.42 -14.52
C GLU A 288 -13.20 -14.33 -13.59
N ARG A 289 -12.31 -14.70 -12.66
CA ARG A 289 -11.65 -13.77 -11.73
C ARG A 289 -10.86 -12.69 -12.45
N LEU A 290 -10.21 -13.03 -13.57
CA LEU A 290 -9.46 -12.07 -14.39
C LEU A 290 -10.32 -11.34 -15.43
N GLN A 291 -11.59 -11.72 -15.60
CA GLN A 291 -12.50 -11.24 -16.64
C GLN A 291 -11.91 -11.41 -18.06
N ILE A 292 -11.33 -12.57 -18.32
CA ILE A 292 -10.77 -12.96 -19.62
C ILE A 292 -11.55 -14.13 -20.23
N ARG A 293 -11.44 -14.32 -21.55
CA ARG A 293 -12.10 -15.44 -22.25
C ARG A 293 -11.16 -16.65 -22.29
N LEU A 294 -11.71 -17.85 -22.17
CA LEU A 294 -10.94 -19.07 -22.45
C LEU A 294 -10.82 -19.31 -23.96
N LEU A 295 -9.69 -19.90 -24.36
CA LEU A 295 -9.39 -20.36 -25.73
C LEU A 295 -9.56 -21.89 -25.83
#